data_AF-A0A4V2VLP6-F1
#
_entry.id   AF-A0A4V2VLP6-F1
#
_cell.length_a   1.000
_cell.length_b   1.000
_cell.length_c   1.000
_cell.angle_alpha   90.00
_cell.angle_beta   90.00
_cell.angle_gamma   90.00
#
_symmetry.space_group_name_H-M   'P 1'
#
loop_
_entity.id
_entity.type
_entity.pdbx_description
1 polymer ?
#
loop_
_entity_poly.entity_id
_entity_poly.type
_entity_poly.pdbx_seq_one_letter_code
_entity_poly.pdbx_strand_id
1 'polypeptide(L)'
;MNDYDALRDYLMRQKQEEFVLSFEQIEEIIGAALPRAAHRASWWDSLRSPDIQMPQREACLAAGFVATRMPDGASVRFRKQRNERRR
;
A
#
# COMPACT_ATOMS: atom_id res chain seq x y z
N MET A 1 4.26 16.15 -7.64
CA MET A 1 3.57 15.62 -6.44
C MET A 1 3.07 14.25 -6.83
N ASN A 2 3.52 13.18 -6.18
CA ASN A 2 3.12 11.82 -6.53
C ASN A 2 1.77 11.55 -5.84
N ASP A 3 0.76 11.04 -6.53
CA ASP A 3 -0.59 10.86 -5.97
C ASP A 3 -0.57 10.01 -4.68
N TYR A 4 0.41 9.11 -4.58
CA TYR A 4 0.62 8.23 -3.43
C TYR A 4 1.27 8.89 -2.21
N ASP A 5 1.69 10.16 -2.26
CA ASP A 5 2.17 10.89 -1.09
C ASP A 5 1.05 11.04 -0.04
N ALA A 6 -0.18 11.29 -0.48
CA ALA A 6 -1.36 11.32 0.37
C ALA A 6 -1.65 9.94 1.00
N LEU A 7 -1.44 8.85 0.26
CA LEU A 7 -1.52 7.50 0.81
C LEU A 7 -0.46 7.28 1.89
N ARG A 8 0.80 7.68 1.66
CA ARG A 8 1.86 7.60 2.68
C ARG A 8 1.44 8.34 3.96
N ASP A 9 1.03 9.59 3.84
CA ASP A 9 0.63 10.42 4.98
C ASP A 9 -0.57 9.85 5.74
N TYR A 10 -1.55 9.30 5.01
CA TYR A 10 -2.66 8.59 5.62
C TYR A 10 -2.18 7.38 6.42
N LEU A 11 -1.35 6.52 5.84
CA LEU A 11 -0.81 5.32 6.48
C LEU A 11 0.01 5.69 7.73
N MET A 12 0.85 6.74 7.67
CA MET A 12 1.65 7.20 8.81
C MET A 12 0.80 7.61 10.02
N ARG A 13 -0.42 8.11 9.80
CA ARG A 13 -1.35 8.47 10.88
C ARG A 13 -2.03 7.25 11.52
N GLN A 14 -1.94 6.06 10.90
CA GLN A 14 -2.59 4.86 11.40
C GLN A 14 -1.85 4.25 12.58
N LYS A 15 -2.57 4.09 13.69
CA LYS A 15 -2.03 3.48 14.92
C LYS A 15 -2.08 1.95 14.87
N GLN A 16 -3.03 1.39 14.13
CA GLN A 16 -3.26 -0.06 14.02
C GLN A 16 -2.04 -0.78 13.42
N GLU A 17 -1.78 -2.01 13.88
CA GLU A 17 -0.71 -2.86 13.32
C GLU A 17 -1.10 -3.41 11.93
N GLU A 18 -2.40 -3.60 11.69
CA GLU A 18 -2.92 -4.11 10.43
C GLU A 18 -4.34 -3.60 10.18
N PHE A 19 -4.66 -3.23 8.94
CA PHE A 19 -6.01 -2.88 8.52
C PHE A 19 -6.16 -3.12 7.01
N VAL A 20 -7.39 -3.02 6.50
CA VAL A 20 -7.73 -3.21 5.10
C VAL A 20 -8.39 -1.94 4.58
N LEU A 21 -8.01 -1.51 3.38
CA LEU A 21 -8.70 -0.47 2.63
C LEU A 21 -9.18 -1.02 1.30
N SER A 22 -10.38 -0.64 0.89
CA SER A 22 -10.89 -0.88 -0.45
C SER A 22 -10.18 0.03 -1.48
N PHE A 23 -10.21 -0.35 -2.75
CA PHE A 23 -9.68 0.47 -3.84
C PHE A 23 -10.32 1.86 -3.86
N GLU A 24 -11.64 1.94 -3.70
CA GLU A 24 -12.38 3.20 -3.60
C GLU A 24 -11.84 4.09 -2.47
N GLN A 25 -11.62 3.55 -1.28
CA GLN A 25 -11.06 4.30 -0.16
C GLN A 25 -9.63 4.79 -0.45
N ILE A 26 -8.83 3.98 -1.15
CA ILE A 26 -7.48 4.37 -1.55
C ILE A 26 -7.55 5.51 -2.59
N GLU A 27 -8.46 5.42 -3.56
CA GLU A 27 -8.71 6.45 -4.58
C GLU A 27 -9.16 7.77 -3.94
N GLU A 28 -10.03 7.71 -2.94
CA GLU A 28 -10.44 8.87 -2.14
C GLU A 28 -9.27 9.50 -1.38
N ILE A 29 -8.38 8.69 -0.81
CA ILE A 29 -7.19 9.17 -0.09
C ILE A 29 -6.20 9.86 -1.04
N ILE A 30 -5.94 9.28 -2.22
CA ILE A 30 -5.00 9.84 -3.20
C ILE A 30 -5.63 10.91 -4.09
N GLY A 31 -6.97 11.06 -4.06
CA GLY A 31 -7.72 11.99 -4.90
C GLY A 31 -7.68 11.65 -6.39
N ALA A 32 -7.40 10.40 -6.74
CA ALA A 32 -7.21 9.93 -8.11
C ALA A 32 -7.64 8.47 -8.27
N ALA A 33 -8.11 8.12 -9.46
CA ALA A 33 -8.45 6.74 -9.79
C ALA A 33 -7.19 5.86 -9.85
N LEU A 34 -7.26 4.68 -9.24
CA LEU A 34 -6.20 3.69 -9.30
C LEU A 34 -6.04 3.20 -10.74
N PRO A 35 -4.81 2.97 -11.21
CA PRO A 35 -4.61 2.40 -12.52
C PRO A 35 -5.19 0.98 -12.55
N ARG A 36 -5.64 0.54 -13.73
CA ARG A 36 -6.14 -0.83 -13.95
C ARG A 36 -5.13 -1.91 -13.51
N ALA A 37 -3.85 -1.57 -13.44
CA ALA A 37 -2.80 -2.41 -12.90
C ALA A 37 -2.97 -2.76 -11.41
N ALA A 38 -3.63 -1.91 -10.61
CA ALA A 38 -3.90 -2.11 -9.18
C ALA A 38 -4.78 -3.33 -8.89
N HIS A 39 -5.53 -3.83 -9.86
CA HIS A 39 -6.26 -5.09 -9.72
C HIS A 39 -5.34 -6.31 -9.63
N ARG A 40 -4.08 -6.20 -10.09
CA ARG A 40 -3.11 -7.30 -10.05
C ARG A 40 -2.46 -7.38 -8.68
N ALA A 41 -2.37 -8.58 -8.11
CA ALA A 41 -1.69 -8.78 -6.82
C ALA A 41 -0.24 -8.30 -6.84
N SER A 42 0.48 -8.53 -7.95
CA SER A 42 1.87 -8.09 -8.15
C SER A 42 2.05 -6.56 -8.12
N TRP A 43 0.98 -5.78 -8.26
CA TRP A 43 1.03 -4.33 -8.12
C TRP A 43 1.18 -3.89 -6.67
N TRP A 44 0.60 -4.64 -5.73
CA TRP A 44 0.65 -4.33 -4.30
C TRP A 44 1.73 -5.12 -3.58
N ASP A 45 1.95 -6.38 -4.00
CA ASP A 45 2.79 -7.32 -3.29
C ASP A 45 4.28 -6.98 -3.45
N SER A 46 4.83 -6.37 -2.40
CA SER A 46 6.21 -5.92 -2.33
C SER A 46 7.24 -7.04 -2.21
N LEU A 47 6.81 -8.25 -1.82
CA LEU A 47 7.66 -9.41 -1.60
C LEU A 47 7.84 -10.24 -2.88
N ARG A 48 6.87 -10.19 -3.79
CA ARG A 48 6.84 -11.00 -5.02
C ARG A 48 7.54 -10.38 -6.23
N SER A 49 7.84 -9.07 -6.20
CA SER A 49 8.48 -8.39 -7.34
C SER A 49 9.42 -7.26 -6.86
N PRO A 50 10.57 -7.61 -6.27
CA PRO A 50 11.50 -6.62 -5.71
C PRO A 50 12.10 -5.68 -6.77
N ASP A 51 12.32 -6.17 -8.00
CA ASP A 51 12.95 -5.42 -9.12
C ASP A 51 12.09 -4.27 -9.67
N ILE A 52 10.78 -4.28 -9.45
CA ILE A 52 9.90 -3.23 -9.97
C ILE A 52 9.73 -2.16 -8.89
N GLN A 53 10.37 -1.00 -9.10
CA GLN A 53 10.11 0.20 -8.34
C GLN A 53 8.73 0.73 -8.73
N MET A 54 7.79 0.69 -7.78
CA MET A 54 6.43 1.16 -7.99
C MET A 54 6.12 2.30 -7.02
N PRO A 55 5.55 3.42 -7.49
CA PRO A 55 5.37 4.63 -6.69
C PRO A 55 4.47 4.42 -5.46
N GLN A 56 3.42 3.60 -5.57
CA GLN A 56 2.57 3.23 -4.44
C GLN A 56 3.29 2.37 -3.41
N ARG A 57 4.19 1.49 -3.86
CA ARG A 57 4.97 0.62 -2.98
C ARG A 57 5.96 1.45 -2.17
N GLU A 58 6.64 2.40 -2.80
CA GLU A 58 7.53 3.32 -2.11
C GLU A 58 6.78 4.14 -1.06
N ALA A 59 5.59 4.65 -1.38
CA ALA A 59 4.74 5.35 -0.42
C ALA A 59 4.36 4.47 0.79
N CYS A 60 3.98 3.21 0.57
CA CYS A 60 3.66 2.27 1.65
C CYS A 60 4.88 1.98 2.53
N LEU A 61 6.03 1.69 1.91
CA LEU A 61 7.28 1.39 2.60
C LEU A 61 7.80 2.60 3.38
N ALA A 62 7.70 3.81 2.81
CA ALA A 62 8.06 5.05 3.48
C ALA A 62 7.18 5.32 4.72
N ALA A 63 5.90 4.90 4.67
CA ALA A 63 5.01 4.94 5.83
C ALA A 63 5.27 3.81 6.85
N GLY A 64 6.15 2.85 6.55
CA GLY A 64 6.43 1.69 7.39
C GLY A 64 5.39 0.57 7.27
N PHE A 65 4.67 0.48 6.17
CA PHE A 65 3.67 -0.54 5.90
C PHE A 65 4.04 -1.40 4.68
N VAL A 66 3.60 -2.66 4.71
CA VAL A 66 3.59 -3.54 3.55
C VAL A 66 2.15 -3.69 3.08
N ALA A 67 1.94 -3.47 1.79
CA ALA A 67 0.66 -3.68 1.13
C ALA A 67 0.57 -5.11 0.59
N THR A 68 -0.60 -5.73 0.73
CA THR A 68 -0.91 -7.04 0.16
C THR A 68 -2.34 -7.01 -0.37
N ARG A 69 -2.53 -7.32 -1.66
CA ARG A 69 -3.88 -7.43 -2.24
C ARG A 69 -4.62 -8.57 -1.59
N MET A 70 -5.85 -8.30 -1.17
CA MET A 70 -6.74 -9.31 -0.61
C MET A 70 -7.38 -10.17 -1.72
N PRO A 71 -7.83 -11.40 -1.41
CA PRO A 71 -8.42 -12.31 -2.39
C PRO A 71 -9.78 -11.83 -2.94
N ASP A 72 -10.51 -10.97 -2.21
CA ASP A 72 -11.76 -10.35 -2.69
C ASP A 72 -11.56 -9.50 -3.95
N GLY A 73 -10.34 -9.00 -4.14
CA GLY A 73 -9.92 -8.30 -5.34
C GLY A 73 -10.39 -6.88 -5.53
N ALA A 74 -10.98 -6.31 -4.49
CA ALA A 74 -11.29 -4.89 -4.38
C ALA A 74 -10.55 -4.23 -3.21
N SER A 75 -9.76 -4.98 -2.44
CA SER A 75 -9.15 -4.48 -1.20
C SER A 75 -7.67 -4.79 -1.07
N VAL A 76 -6.99 -3.97 -0.27
CA VAL A 76 -5.57 -4.08 0.07
C VAL A 76 -5.43 -4.08 1.58
N ARG A 77 -4.75 -5.09 2.11
CA ARG A 77 -4.31 -5.13 3.50
C ARG A 77 -3.00 -4.36 3.63
N PHE A 78 -2.97 -3.45 4.59
CA PHE A 78 -1.76 -2.75 5.01
C PHE A 78 -1.37 -3.29 6.37
N ARG A 79 -0.17 -3.84 6.46
CA ARG A 79 0.40 -4.34 7.71
C ARG A 79 1.66 -3.55 8.03
N LYS A 80 1.77 -3.03 9.25
CA LYS A 80 3.01 -2.41 9.71
C LYS A 80 4.14 -3.40 9.54
N GLN A 81 5.23 -2.94 8.95
CA GLN A 81 6.48 -3.65 8.95
C GLN A 81 6.98 -3.56 10.40
N ARG A 82 6.57 -4.53 11.22
CA ARG A 82 7.17 -4.72 12.55
C ARG A 82 8.64 -4.85 12.24
N ASN A 83 9.42 -3.87 12.70
CA ASN A 83 10.83 -3.79 12.44
C ASN A 83 11.50 -4.96 13.19
N GLU A 84 11.43 -6.17 12.63
CA GLU A 84 12.40 -7.21 12.89
C GLU A 84 13.69 -6.80 12.16
N ARG A 85 14.25 -5.65 12.56
CA ARG A 85 15.70 -5.52 12.69
C ARG A 85 16.13 -6.53 13.76
N ARG A 86 16.07 -7.82 13.41
CA ARG A 86 16.85 -8.83 14.10
C ARG A 86 18.28 -8.64 13.63
N ARG A 87 19.02 -7.98 14.52
CA ARG A 87 20.45 -8.12 14.82
C ARG A 87 21.45 -8.01 13.67
#